data_AF-A0AAN8VXG1-F1
#
_entry.id   AF-A0AAN8VXG1-F1
#
_cell.length_a   1.000
_cell.length_b   1.000
_cell.length_c   1.000
_cell.angle_alpha   90.00
_cell.angle_beta   90.00
_cell.angle_gamma   90.00
#
_symmetry.space_group_name_H-M   'P 1'
#
loop_
_entity.id
_entity.type
_entity.pdbx_description
1 polymer ?
#
loop_
_entity_poly.entity_id
_entity_poly.type
_entity_poly.pdbx_seq_one_letter_code
_entity_poly.pdbx_strand_id
1 'polypeptide(L)'
;MLKIRSRENNIRDLMNGASTSGSLCSAFSHCVQQVKNYDYHHYLCLLELPTSTRKVALALRAFNVETARAMCVSSDPKIGVVCILWWQQAMYKIFANKLIEQPIAQALALVKSEHKISKAWLKRSVEARINDANREITNLPETIGELELYAEDTESTLLYMTLHA
;
A
#
# COMPACT_ATOMS: atom_id res chain seq x y z
N MET A 1 20.29 -17.95 38.18
CA MET A 1 20.02 -18.36 36.78
C MET A 1 18.81 -17.65 36.13
N LEU A 2 17.70 -17.41 36.86
CA LEU A 2 16.49 -16.73 36.32
C LEU A 2 16.67 -15.24 35.92
N LYS A 3 17.53 -14.48 36.63
CA LYS A 3 17.78 -13.05 36.35
C LYS A 3 18.55 -12.77 35.04
N ILE A 4 19.39 -13.71 34.59
CA ILE A 4 20.20 -13.55 33.37
C ILE A 4 19.33 -13.82 32.14
N ARG A 5 18.52 -14.88 32.18
CA ARG A 5 17.58 -15.25 31.11
C ARG A 5 16.51 -14.17 30.86
N SER A 6 16.06 -13.48 31.92
CA SER A 6 15.13 -12.34 31.80
C SER A 6 15.78 -11.10 31.18
N ARG A 7 17.06 -10.82 31.49
CA ARG A 7 17.82 -9.74 30.84
C ARG A 7 18.10 -10.03 29.37
N GLU A 8 18.43 -11.26 29.01
CA GLU A 8 18.67 -11.66 27.61
C GLU A 8 17.40 -11.55 26.75
N ASN A 9 16.24 -11.94 27.29
CA ASN A 9 14.96 -11.75 26.59
C ASN A 9 14.64 -10.27 26.37
N ASN A 10 14.86 -9.42 27.39
CA ASN A 10 14.60 -7.99 27.28
C ASN A 10 15.53 -7.31 26.25
N ILE A 11 16.80 -7.73 26.18
CA ILE A 11 17.75 -7.24 25.17
C ILE A 11 17.35 -7.70 23.76
N ARG A 12 16.89 -8.95 23.60
CA ARG A 12 16.37 -9.45 22.30
C ARG A 12 15.13 -8.71 21.84
N ASP A 13 14.20 -8.40 22.76
CA ASP A 13 12.99 -7.64 22.44
C ASP A 13 13.32 -6.19 22.07
N LEU A 14 14.28 -5.56 22.75
CA LEU A 14 14.82 -4.24 22.39
C LEU A 14 15.51 -4.23 21.02
N MET A 15 16.31 -5.26 20.71
CA MET A 15 16.99 -5.38 19.42
C MET A 15 15.99 -5.64 18.29
N ASN A 16 14.99 -6.50 18.50
CA ASN A 16 13.91 -6.72 17.54
C ASN A 16 13.08 -5.45 17.33
N GLY A 17 12.79 -4.70 18.39
CA GLY A 17 12.09 -3.41 18.30
C GLY A 17 12.87 -2.38 17.49
N ALA A 18 14.18 -2.25 17.74
CA ALA A 18 15.07 -1.33 17.01
C ALA A 18 15.20 -1.71 15.52
N SER A 19 15.43 -2.99 15.21
CA SER A 19 15.50 -3.48 13.83
C SER A 19 14.17 -3.32 13.09
N THR A 20 13.04 -3.56 13.76
CA THR A 20 11.70 -3.34 13.19
C THR A 20 11.43 -1.85 12.94
N SER A 21 11.80 -0.97 13.89
CA SER A 21 11.68 0.48 13.69
C SER A 21 12.55 1.01 12.55
N GLY A 22 13.77 0.48 12.39
CA GLY A 22 14.65 0.81 11.27
C GLY A 22 14.06 0.39 9.92
N SER A 23 13.46 -0.80 9.86
CA SER A 23 12.72 -1.29 8.68
C SER A 23 11.49 -0.45 8.37
N LEU A 24 10.78 0.05 9.37
CA LEU A 24 9.60 0.90 9.15
C LEU A 24 9.99 2.30 8.64
N CYS A 25 11.05 2.91 9.17
CA CYS A 25 11.56 4.18 8.67
C CYS A 25 11.99 4.10 7.19
N SER A 26 12.67 3.02 6.80
CA SER A 26 13.02 2.79 5.40
C SER A 26 11.78 2.53 4.54
N ALA A 27 10.78 1.82 5.07
CA ALA A 27 9.51 1.58 4.39
C ALA A 27 8.74 2.87 4.07
N PHE A 28 8.60 3.79 5.03
CA PHE A 28 7.96 5.08 4.79
C PHE A 28 8.80 5.99 3.89
N SER A 29 10.13 5.95 4.02
CA SER A 29 11.02 6.68 3.10
C SER A 29 10.84 6.21 1.66
N HIS A 30 10.68 4.90 1.46
CA HIS A 30 10.37 4.32 0.17
C HIS A 30 9.01 4.79 -0.35
N CYS A 31 7.96 4.79 0.50
CA CYS A 31 6.64 5.32 0.12
C CYS A 31 6.73 6.78 -0.35
N VAL A 32 7.44 7.63 0.40
CA VAL A 32 7.66 9.04 0.02
C VAL A 32 8.36 9.14 -1.33
N GLN A 33 9.41 8.36 -1.56
CA GLN A 33 10.13 8.38 -2.84
C GLN A 33 9.25 7.92 -4.00
N GLN A 34 8.44 6.87 -3.83
CA GLN A 34 7.51 6.40 -4.85
C GLN A 34 6.51 7.50 -5.24
N VAL A 35 5.83 8.11 -4.26
CA VAL A 35 4.84 9.16 -4.52
C VAL A 35 5.54 10.40 -5.11
N LYS A 36 6.70 10.80 -4.60
CA LYS A 36 7.43 11.96 -5.13
C LYS A 36 7.86 11.76 -6.59
N ASN A 37 8.28 10.56 -6.98
CA ASN A 37 8.79 10.28 -8.32
C ASN A 37 7.68 10.03 -9.35
N TYR A 38 6.54 9.50 -8.92
CA TYR A 38 5.50 8.98 -9.83
C TYR A 38 4.10 9.57 -9.63
N ASP A 39 3.88 10.34 -8.56
CA ASP A 39 2.63 11.05 -8.26
C ASP A 39 2.93 12.41 -7.59
N TYR A 40 3.75 13.23 -8.27
CA TYR A 40 4.34 14.45 -7.70
C TYR A 40 3.29 15.49 -7.29
N HIS A 41 2.20 15.61 -8.04
CA HIS A 41 1.12 16.54 -7.71
C HIS A 41 0.48 16.19 -6.37
N HIS A 42 0.12 14.93 -6.14
CA HIS A 42 -0.41 14.51 -4.85
C HIS A 42 0.65 14.59 -3.77
N TYR A 43 1.92 14.25 -4.04
CA TYR A 43 3.01 14.43 -3.07
C TYR A 43 3.01 15.85 -2.47
N LEU A 44 2.90 16.88 -3.31
CA LEU A 44 2.82 18.27 -2.85
C LEU A 44 1.58 18.51 -2.00
N CYS A 45 0.40 18.06 -2.43
CA CYS A 45 -0.83 18.20 -1.65
C CYS A 45 -0.75 17.50 -0.28
N LEU A 46 -0.08 16.35 -0.21
CA LEU A 46 0.06 15.60 1.03
C LEU A 46 0.95 16.31 2.06
N LEU A 47 1.85 17.23 1.65
CA LEU A 47 2.70 17.96 2.58
C LEU A 47 1.90 18.82 3.56
N GLU A 48 0.74 19.31 3.12
CA GLU A 48 -0.18 20.15 3.87
C GLU A 48 -1.02 19.37 4.90
N LEU A 49 -1.00 18.03 4.85
CA LEU A 49 -1.73 17.22 5.82
C LEU A 49 -1.01 17.14 7.18
N PRO A 50 -1.76 17.01 8.29
CA PRO A 50 -1.20 16.70 9.60
C PRO A 50 -0.35 15.43 9.56
N THR A 51 0.68 15.35 10.40
CA THR A 51 1.67 14.26 10.35
C THR A 51 1.05 12.85 10.41
N SER A 52 0.01 12.64 11.21
CA SER A 52 -0.70 11.34 11.32
C SER A 52 -1.37 10.96 10.00
N THR A 53 -2.24 11.82 9.46
CA THR A 53 -2.98 11.59 8.21
C THR A 53 -2.05 11.56 7.00
N ARG A 54 -0.98 12.39 6.99
CA ARG A 54 0.04 12.40 5.93
C ARG A 54 0.73 11.05 5.79
N LYS A 55 1.06 10.40 6.90
CA LYS A 55 1.68 9.07 6.92
C LYS A 55 0.75 8.02 6.29
N VAL A 56 -0.54 8.07 6.61
CA VAL A 56 -1.57 7.21 6.00
C VAL A 56 -1.67 7.46 4.50
N ALA A 57 -1.84 8.72 4.11
CA ALA A 57 -2.01 9.11 2.72
C ALA A 57 -0.80 8.72 1.86
N LEU A 58 0.43 8.89 2.36
CA LEU A 58 1.65 8.48 1.66
C LEU A 58 1.72 6.98 1.41
N ALA A 59 1.35 6.15 2.39
CA ALA A 59 1.34 4.69 2.22
C ALA A 59 0.29 4.23 1.20
N LEU A 60 -0.93 4.80 1.29
CA LEU A 60 -2.02 4.52 0.35
C LEU A 60 -1.67 4.97 -1.08
N ARG A 61 -1.08 6.16 -1.24
CA ARG A 61 -0.63 6.69 -2.53
C ARG A 61 0.52 5.87 -3.10
N ALA A 62 1.49 5.45 -2.29
CA ALA A 62 2.57 4.58 -2.76
C ALA A 62 2.03 3.24 -3.28
N PHE A 63 1.03 2.66 -2.60
CA PHE A 63 0.31 1.49 -3.09
C PHE A 63 -0.41 1.73 -4.43
N ASN A 64 -1.07 2.88 -4.59
CA ASN A 64 -1.69 3.26 -5.86
C ASN A 64 -0.65 3.39 -6.98
N VAL A 65 0.49 4.04 -6.70
CA VAL A 65 1.60 4.18 -7.63
C VAL A 65 2.08 2.80 -8.10
N GLU A 66 2.31 1.86 -7.19
CA GLU A 66 2.83 0.54 -7.54
C GLU A 66 1.80 -0.27 -8.36
N THR A 67 0.52 -0.25 -7.97
CA THR A 67 -0.53 -1.00 -8.67
C THR A 67 -0.93 -0.38 -10.01
N ALA A 68 -1.03 0.95 -10.11
CA ALA A 68 -1.37 1.65 -11.35
C ALA A 68 -0.27 1.52 -12.41
N ARG A 69 0.99 1.43 -11.99
CA ARG A 69 2.14 1.35 -12.90
C ARG A 69 2.56 -0.07 -13.24
N ALA A 70 2.02 -1.09 -12.56
CA ALA A 70 2.45 -2.48 -12.67
C ALA A 70 2.54 -2.98 -14.14
N MET A 71 1.56 -2.61 -14.96
CA MET A 71 1.50 -2.97 -16.38
C MET A 71 2.44 -2.13 -17.26
N CYS A 72 2.76 -0.90 -16.87
CA CYS A 72 3.55 0.03 -17.69
C CYS A 72 5.07 -0.14 -17.51
N VAL A 73 5.52 -0.61 -16.34
CA VAL A 73 6.96 -0.76 -16.03
C VAL A 73 7.51 -2.13 -16.44
N SER A 74 6.63 -3.05 -16.82
CA SER A 74 6.99 -4.42 -17.14
C SER A 74 7.10 -4.61 -18.65
N SER A 75 8.25 -5.07 -19.15
CA SER A 75 8.42 -5.38 -20.58
C SER A 75 7.56 -6.55 -21.06
N ASP A 76 7.19 -7.46 -20.14
CA ASP A 76 6.22 -8.53 -20.39
C ASP A 76 4.93 -8.21 -19.62
N PRO A 77 3.78 -8.03 -20.30
CA PRO A 77 2.49 -7.78 -19.66
C PRO A 77 2.12 -8.81 -18.58
N LYS A 78 2.58 -10.06 -18.71
CA LYS A 78 2.35 -11.11 -17.71
C LYS A 78 2.97 -10.77 -16.36
N ILE A 79 4.13 -10.10 -16.35
CA ILE A 79 4.81 -9.68 -15.12
C ILE A 79 3.97 -8.61 -14.39
N GLY A 80 3.36 -7.69 -15.14
CA GLY A 80 2.46 -6.70 -14.56
C GLY A 80 1.24 -7.34 -13.89
N VAL A 81 0.61 -8.32 -14.54
CA VAL A 81 -0.51 -9.09 -13.97
C VAL A 81 -0.07 -9.82 -12.69
N VAL A 82 1.12 -10.45 -12.70
CA VAL A 82 1.68 -11.13 -11.52
C VAL A 82 1.88 -10.15 -10.35
N CYS A 83 2.33 -8.92 -10.62
CA CYS A 83 2.49 -7.90 -9.59
C CYS A 83 1.15 -7.54 -8.91
N ILE A 84 0.08 -7.36 -9.68
CA ILE A 84 -1.24 -7.01 -9.13
C ILE A 84 -1.83 -8.22 -8.36
N LEU A 85 -1.67 -9.44 -8.87
CA LEU A 85 -2.07 -10.66 -8.15
C LEU A 85 -1.28 -10.85 -6.84
N TRP A 86 0.00 -10.49 -6.84
CA TRP A 86 0.81 -10.46 -5.62
C TRP A 86 0.20 -9.48 -4.61
N TRP A 87 -0.24 -8.29 -5.04
CA TRP A 87 -0.91 -7.33 -4.16
C TRP A 87 -2.20 -7.88 -3.56
N GLN A 88 -2.98 -8.65 -4.33
CA GLN A 88 -4.15 -9.36 -3.80
C GLN A 88 -3.77 -10.30 -2.65
N GLN A 89 -2.68 -11.07 -2.80
CA GLN A 89 -2.17 -11.95 -1.75
C GLN A 89 -1.58 -11.17 -0.56
N ALA A 90 -0.88 -10.07 -0.83
CA ALA A 90 -0.31 -9.19 0.18
C ALA A 90 -1.41 -8.61 1.08
N MET A 91 -2.57 -8.23 0.53
CA MET A 91 -3.71 -7.79 1.32
C MET A 91 -4.15 -8.85 2.33
N TYR A 92 -4.26 -10.12 1.94
CA TYR A 92 -4.61 -11.18 2.90
C TYR A 92 -3.58 -11.30 4.03
N LYS A 93 -2.29 -11.14 3.73
CA LYS A 93 -1.22 -11.17 4.74
C LYS A 93 -1.28 -9.96 5.68
N ILE A 94 -1.46 -8.75 5.14
CA ILE A 94 -1.57 -7.49 5.92
C ILE A 94 -2.72 -7.60 6.93
N PHE A 95 -3.91 -8.00 6.47
CA PHE A 95 -5.08 -8.09 7.33
C PHE A 95 -5.04 -9.30 8.29
N ALA A 96 -4.23 -10.31 7.99
CA ALA A 96 -3.94 -11.43 8.90
C ALA A 96 -2.77 -11.14 9.87
N ASN A 97 -2.21 -9.92 9.88
CA ASN A 97 -1.03 -9.55 10.67
C ASN A 97 0.18 -10.47 10.44
N LYS A 98 0.35 -10.96 9.20
CA LYS A 98 1.51 -11.77 8.80
C LYS A 98 2.66 -10.86 8.37
N LEU A 99 3.89 -11.31 8.59
CA LEU A 99 5.10 -10.61 8.16
C LEU A 99 5.16 -10.51 6.62
N ILE A 100 5.57 -9.34 6.12
CA ILE A 100 5.80 -9.05 4.70
C ILE A 100 7.05 -8.19 4.59
N GLU A 101 7.90 -8.45 3.60
CA GLU A 101 9.16 -7.74 3.40
C GLU A 101 9.03 -6.53 2.47
N GLN A 102 8.02 -6.52 1.59
CA GLN A 102 7.81 -5.43 0.64
C GLN A 102 7.54 -4.11 1.40
N PRO A 103 8.30 -3.03 1.14
CA PRO A 103 8.27 -1.81 1.94
C PRO A 103 6.89 -1.13 2.05
N ILE A 104 6.15 -1.04 0.95
CA ILE A 104 4.82 -0.41 0.93
C ILE A 104 3.82 -1.24 1.74
N ALA A 105 3.88 -2.57 1.66
CA ALA A 105 3.05 -3.49 2.43
C ALA A 105 3.38 -3.43 3.93
N GLN A 106 4.64 -3.23 4.31
CA GLN A 106 5.04 -2.95 5.69
C GLN A 106 4.43 -1.63 6.19
N ALA A 107 4.53 -0.57 5.39
CA ALA A 107 3.92 0.72 5.72
C ALA A 107 2.41 0.59 5.89
N LEU A 108 1.71 -0.08 4.96
CA LEU A 108 0.28 -0.34 5.05
C LEU A 108 -0.10 -1.18 6.27
N ALA A 109 0.70 -2.19 6.64
CA ALA A 109 0.46 -2.98 7.84
C ALA A 109 0.53 -2.12 9.12
N LEU A 110 1.50 -1.20 9.19
CA LEU A 110 1.59 -0.24 10.28
C LEU A 110 0.40 0.72 10.29
N VAL A 111 0.06 1.32 9.14
CA VAL A 111 -1.08 2.25 9.06
C VAL A 111 -2.38 1.56 9.45
N LYS A 112 -2.58 0.30 9.04
CA LYS A 112 -3.74 -0.52 9.42
C LYS A 112 -3.79 -0.80 10.93
N SER A 113 -2.66 -0.77 11.63
CA SER A 113 -2.61 -0.93 13.08
C SER A 113 -2.89 0.37 13.85
N GLU A 114 -2.54 1.52 13.24
CA GLU A 114 -2.71 2.86 13.82
C GLU A 114 -4.08 3.48 13.48
N HIS A 115 -4.65 3.14 12.32
CA HIS A 115 -5.89 3.71 11.76
C HIS A 115 -6.86 2.63 11.27
N LYS A 116 -8.15 2.94 11.24
CA LYS A 116 -9.19 2.04 10.73
C LYS A 116 -9.25 2.05 9.21
N ILE A 117 -8.30 1.38 8.56
CA ILE A 117 -8.36 1.17 7.10
C ILE A 117 -9.37 0.08 6.74
N SER A 118 -10.27 0.38 5.80
CA SER A 118 -11.22 -0.60 5.26
C SER A 118 -10.53 -1.63 4.35
N LYS A 119 -10.58 -2.90 4.75
CA LYS A 119 -10.18 -4.02 3.91
C LYS A 119 -10.95 -4.07 2.59
N ALA A 120 -12.24 -3.73 2.64
CA ALA A 120 -13.10 -3.79 1.45
C ALA A 120 -12.66 -2.79 0.39
N TRP A 121 -12.23 -1.59 0.79
CA TRP A 121 -11.77 -0.55 -0.13
C TRP A 121 -10.43 -0.89 -0.79
N LEU A 122 -9.43 -1.35 -0.02
CA LEU A 122 -8.17 -1.84 -0.60
C LEU A 122 -8.39 -3.01 -1.55
N LYS A 123 -9.24 -3.97 -1.15
CA LYS A 123 -9.56 -5.14 -1.98
C LYS A 123 -10.21 -4.70 -3.30
N ARG A 124 -11.18 -3.79 -3.25
CA ARG A 124 -11.88 -3.27 -4.43
C ARG A 124 -10.91 -2.59 -5.40
N SER A 125 -9.98 -1.78 -4.89
CA SER A 125 -8.93 -1.15 -5.69
C SER A 125 -8.05 -2.17 -6.41
N VAL A 126 -7.59 -3.21 -5.72
CA VAL A 126 -6.82 -4.29 -6.35
C VAL A 126 -7.66 -5.03 -7.40
N GLU A 127 -8.91 -5.38 -7.10
CA GLU A 127 -9.79 -6.10 -8.02
C GLU A 127 -10.07 -5.30 -9.29
N ALA A 128 -10.31 -4.00 -9.18
CA ALA A 128 -10.46 -3.12 -10.34
C ALA A 128 -9.20 -3.11 -11.22
N ARG A 129 -8.00 -3.08 -10.62
CA ARG A 129 -6.72 -3.14 -11.36
C ARG A 129 -6.48 -4.53 -11.99
N ILE A 130 -6.91 -5.62 -11.34
CA ILE A 130 -6.85 -6.97 -11.93
C ILE A 130 -7.73 -7.05 -13.17
N ASN A 131 -8.97 -6.57 -13.05
CA ASN A 131 -9.94 -6.58 -14.15
C ASN A 131 -9.42 -5.76 -15.34
N ASP A 132 -8.83 -4.60 -15.06
CA ASP A 132 -8.22 -3.74 -16.07
C ASP A 132 -6.98 -4.37 -16.72
N ALA A 133 -6.13 -5.05 -15.95
CA ALA A 133 -4.96 -5.75 -16.47
C ALA A 133 -5.31 -6.98 -17.32
N ASN A 134 -6.44 -7.62 -17.04
CA ASN A 134 -6.96 -8.75 -17.83
C ASN A 134 -7.84 -8.32 -19.01
N ARG A 135 -8.12 -7.02 -19.15
CA ARG A 135 -8.98 -6.49 -20.20
C ARG A 135 -8.30 -6.59 -21.56
N GLU A 136 -8.98 -7.20 -22.51
CA GLU A 136 -8.56 -7.16 -23.91
C GLU A 136 -8.78 -5.76 -24.50
N ILE A 137 -7.96 -5.38 -25.49
CA ILE A 137 -8.05 -4.06 -26.16
C ILE A 137 -9.44 -3.84 -26.80
N THR A 138 -10.17 -4.92 -27.11
CA THR A 138 -11.53 -4.91 -27.63
C THR A 138 -12.61 -4.61 -26.59
N ASN A 139 -12.29 -4.71 -25.29
CA ASN A 139 -13.25 -4.60 -24.18
C ASN A 139 -13.03 -3.32 -23.35
N LEU A 140 -12.86 -2.18 -24.02
CA LEU A 140 -12.69 -0.88 -23.37
C LEU A 140 -14.02 -0.38 -22.77
N PRO A 141 -13.98 0.48 -21.74
CA PRO A 141 -15.19 1.13 -21.23
C PRO A 141 -15.95 1.86 -22.34
N GLU A 142 -17.22 1.55 -22.52
CA GLU A 142 -18.06 2.14 -23.59
C GLU A 142 -18.83 3.37 -23.11
N THR A 143 -19.06 3.46 -21.79
CA THR A 143 -19.88 4.51 -21.19
C THR A 143 -19.10 5.32 -20.15
N ILE A 144 -19.53 6.57 -19.93
CA ILE A 144 -18.99 7.40 -18.85
C ILE A 144 -19.20 6.73 -17.49
N GLY A 145 -20.35 6.06 -17.28
CA GLY A 145 -20.63 5.37 -16.02
C GLY A 145 -19.65 4.25 -15.70
N GLU A 146 -19.13 3.55 -16.71
CA GLU A 146 -18.08 2.53 -16.50
C GLU A 146 -16.74 3.15 -16.11
N LEU A 147 -16.40 4.33 -16.67
CA LEU A 147 -15.21 5.08 -16.29
C LEU A 147 -15.34 5.64 -14.87
N GLU A 148 -16.51 6.17 -14.51
CA GLU A 148 -16.82 6.64 -13.17
C GLU A 148 -16.72 5.50 -12.14
N LEU A 149 -17.26 4.33 -12.46
CA LEU A 149 -17.15 3.15 -11.61
C LEU A 149 -15.69 2.72 -11.42
N TYR A 150 -14.88 2.73 -12.48
CA TYR A 150 -13.45 2.42 -12.36
C TYR A 150 -12.71 3.44 -11.49
N ALA A 151 -13.00 4.74 -11.65
CA ALA A 151 -12.42 5.79 -10.81
C ALA A 151 -12.85 5.64 -9.34
N GLU A 152 -14.12 5.30 -9.11
CA GLU A 152 -14.69 5.04 -7.79
C GLU A 152 -14.02 3.84 -7.10
N ASP A 153 -13.79 2.78 -7.86
CA ASP A 153 -13.21 1.54 -7.35
C ASP A 153 -11.68 1.64 -7.16
N THR A 154 -11.01 2.59 -7.82
CA THR A 154 -9.56 2.79 -7.70
C THR A 154 -9.20 4.00 -6.84
N GLU A 155 -9.25 5.20 -7.42
CA GLU A 155 -8.76 6.45 -6.84
C GLU A 155 -9.63 6.93 -5.68
N SER A 156 -10.96 6.90 -5.81
CA SER A 156 -11.87 7.36 -4.74
C SER A 156 -11.69 6.55 -3.45
N THR A 157 -11.42 5.25 -3.55
CA THR A 157 -11.18 4.41 -2.36
C THR A 157 -10.04 4.95 -1.49
N LEU A 158 -8.99 5.51 -2.11
CA LEU A 158 -7.84 6.10 -1.42
C LEU A 158 -8.24 7.41 -0.72
N LEU A 159 -9.07 8.21 -1.38
CA LEU A 159 -9.60 9.45 -0.81
C LEU A 159 -10.48 9.16 0.41
N TYR A 160 -11.38 8.17 0.33
CA TYR A 160 -12.20 7.76 1.47
C TYR A 160 -11.36 7.23 2.63
N MET A 161 -10.36 6.40 2.36
CA MET A 161 -9.45 5.91 3.39
C MET A 161 -8.63 7.03 4.03
N THR A 162 -8.20 8.02 3.24
CA THR A 162 -7.46 9.18 3.75
C THR A 162 -8.35 10.08 4.60
N LEU A 163 -9.61 10.28 4.22
CA LEU A 163 -10.59 11.06 4.98
C LEU A 163 -10.90 10.42 6.34
N HIS A 164 -10.93 9.09 6.41
CA HIS A 164 -11.18 8.35 7.64
C HIS A 164 -9.99 8.27 8.61
N ALA A 165 -8.81 8.74 8.20
CA ALA A 165 -7.54 8.54 8.91
C ALA A 165 -7.19 9.66 9.89
#